data_AF-A0A3D0QBG9-F1
#
_entry.id   AF-A0A3D0QBG9-F1
#
_cell.length_a   1.000
_cell.length_b   1.000
_cell.length_c   1.000
_cell.angle_alpha   90.00
_cell.angle_beta   90.00
_cell.angle_gamma   90.00
#
_symmetry.space_group_name_H-M   'P 1'
#
loop_
_entity.id
_entity.type
_entity.pdbx_description
1 polymer ?
#
loop_
_entity_poly.entity_id
_entity_poly.type
_entity_poly.pdbx_seq_one_letter_code
_entity_poly.pdbx_strand_id
1 'polypeptide(L)'
;MKTLTATDEIRKIVNTDHFDPFTVLGAHLMERKGIQGIAIRAFLPEAAKAEVVELLDGAEVQTHLMTKVADEGFFELYVPNRTIVFPYKLRRYSDSGESQTFFDSYSFLPTLTEFDLYLFNAGDHHRIYEKLGAHFAEVNGVGGVQFAVWAPAAKSVSVVGDFNGWDRRKHAMRVLGSSGVWEIFVPGLPEGELYKFQIKTQNGRVFDKSDPYGFEMELRPSTASRVNLLRDFEWHDEAWMKERSTSDQLSKPISMYEVHLASWARVPEEDNRWLNYRELAHRLVEHVLARGFTHIELLPVMEHPLDASWGYQVTGYFAPTSRFGRPQDFMYFVDYCHAHSVGVILDWVPAHFPKDQYALGEFDGTHLYEHADPRMGEHQDWGTYIFNYGRHEVRNFLVSNALYWLDKFHVDGLRIDAVASMLYLDYSRREGEWIPNQYGGRENIAAINFLKQCNGVVHHYFPGTLMIAEESTAWPGVTNSQQYGGLGFDLKWNMGWM
;
A
#
# COMPACT_ATOMS: atom_id res chain seq x y z
N MET A 1 -38.79 21.93 -2.75
CA MET A 1 -37.82 23.06 -2.88
C MET A 1 -36.94 22.77 -4.10
N LYS A 2 -36.60 23.73 -4.97
CA LYS A 2 -35.65 23.45 -6.06
C LYS A 2 -34.26 23.16 -5.47
N THR A 3 -33.65 22.04 -5.85
CA THR A 3 -32.31 21.62 -5.41
C THR A 3 -31.25 22.67 -5.76
N LEU A 4 -30.17 22.70 -4.98
CA LEU A 4 -29.00 23.56 -5.20
C LEU A 4 -27.92 22.89 -6.06
N THR A 5 -28.09 21.61 -6.37
CA THR A 5 -27.13 20.82 -7.12
C THR A 5 -27.70 20.51 -8.51
N ALA A 6 -26.85 20.55 -9.53
CA ALA A 6 -27.25 20.11 -10.86
C ALA A 6 -27.66 18.63 -10.81
N THR A 7 -28.78 18.28 -11.44
CA THR A 7 -29.31 16.91 -11.40
C THR A 7 -28.32 15.86 -11.91
N ASP A 8 -27.45 16.21 -12.85
CA ASP A 8 -26.43 15.30 -13.36
C ASP A 8 -25.32 15.02 -12.34
N GLU A 9 -24.98 15.99 -11.48
CA GLU A 9 -24.02 15.78 -10.39
C GLU A 9 -24.60 14.87 -9.30
N ILE A 10 -25.88 15.05 -8.95
CA ILE A 10 -26.59 14.12 -8.04
C ILE A 10 -26.55 12.70 -8.60
N ARG A 11 -26.85 12.52 -9.90
CA ARG A 11 -26.79 11.20 -10.56
C ARG A 11 -25.40 10.59 -10.51
N LYS A 12 -24.34 11.37 -10.74
CA LYS A 12 -22.95 10.88 -10.65
C LYS A 12 -22.62 10.42 -9.23
N ILE A 13 -23.05 11.15 -8.20
CA ILE A 13 -22.86 10.72 -6.80
C ILE A 13 -23.61 9.42 -6.52
N VAL A 14 -24.92 9.37 -6.84
CA VAL A 14 -25.77 8.20 -6.61
C VAL A 14 -25.23 6.94 -7.30
N ASN A 15 -24.76 7.09 -8.54
CA ASN A 15 -24.23 5.99 -9.35
C ASN A 15 -22.74 5.70 -9.09
N THR A 16 -22.11 6.40 -8.15
CA THR A 16 -20.67 6.33 -7.85
C THR A 16 -19.81 6.50 -9.11
N ASP A 17 -20.12 7.53 -9.89
CA ASP A 17 -19.47 7.90 -11.16
C ASP A 17 -18.71 9.24 -11.06
N HIS A 18 -18.67 9.84 -9.87
CA HIS A 18 -18.04 11.13 -9.64
C HIS A 18 -16.56 10.97 -9.28
N PHE A 19 -15.67 11.73 -9.94
CA PHE A 19 -14.22 11.67 -9.72
C PHE A 19 -13.76 12.50 -8.51
N ASP A 20 -14.48 13.56 -8.17
CA ASP A 20 -14.23 14.38 -6.98
C ASP A 20 -15.53 14.72 -6.23
N PRO A 21 -16.08 13.77 -5.45
CA PRO A 21 -17.33 13.97 -4.70
C PRO A 21 -17.32 15.20 -3.78
N PHE A 22 -16.15 15.70 -3.38
CA PHE A 22 -16.00 16.86 -2.50
C PHE A 22 -16.41 18.17 -3.18
N THR A 23 -16.46 18.22 -4.51
CA THR A 23 -17.02 19.38 -5.24
C THR A 23 -18.54 19.51 -5.07
N VAL A 24 -19.21 18.45 -4.62
CA VAL A 24 -20.67 18.37 -4.44
C VAL A 24 -21.03 18.21 -2.97
N LEU A 25 -20.48 17.19 -2.32
CA LEU A 25 -20.72 16.81 -0.92
C LEU A 25 -19.93 17.69 0.04
N GLY A 26 -20.34 17.71 1.30
CA GLY A 26 -19.74 18.55 2.34
C GLY A 26 -20.29 19.98 2.34
N ALA A 27 -19.55 20.90 2.95
CA ALA A 27 -19.93 22.30 3.12
C ALA A 27 -19.33 23.20 2.04
N HIS A 28 -20.17 24.00 1.39
CA HIS A 28 -19.82 24.88 0.28
C HIS A 28 -20.35 26.29 0.51
N LEU A 29 -19.48 27.30 0.37
CA LEU A 29 -19.90 28.69 0.30
C LEU A 29 -20.65 28.94 -1.01
N MET A 30 -21.88 29.44 -0.92
CA MET A 30 -22.73 29.69 -2.09
C MET A 30 -23.61 30.92 -1.90
N GLU A 31 -24.16 31.42 -3.01
CA GLU A 31 -25.17 32.47 -3.00
C GLU A 31 -26.50 31.95 -3.55
N ARG A 32 -27.59 32.23 -2.85
CA ARG A 32 -28.95 31.88 -3.27
C ARG A 32 -29.85 33.09 -3.21
N LYS A 33 -30.37 33.53 -4.37
CA LYS A 33 -31.28 34.68 -4.51
C LYS A 33 -30.70 35.96 -3.86
N GLY A 34 -29.42 36.26 -4.06
CA GLY A 34 -28.77 37.46 -3.51
C GLY A 34 -28.31 37.34 -2.06
N ILE A 35 -28.50 36.19 -1.41
CA ILE A 35 -28.09 35.98 -0.01
C ILE A 35 -26.95 34.98 -0.02
N GLN A 36 -25.79 35.36 0.53
CA GLN A 36 -24.68 34.44 0.78
C GLN A 36 -25.01 33.47 1.92
N GLY A 37 -24.49 32.27 1.85
CA GLY A 37 -24.74 31.22 2.84
C GLY A 37 -23.84 30.01 2.62
N ILE A 38 -24.07 29.00 3.45
CA ILE A 38 -23.39 27.70 3.34
C ILE A 38 -24.41 26.67 2.92
N ALA A 39 -24.12 25.93 1.85
CA ALA A 39 -24.83 24.71 1.53
C ALA A 39 -24.07 23.50 2.09
N ILE A 40 -24.77 22.62 2.78
CA ILE A 40 -24.24 21.35 3.27
C ILE A 40 -25.00 20.24 2.55
N ARG A 41 -24.27 19.36 1.87
CA ARG A 41 -24.84 18.26 1.10
C ARG A 41 -24.28 16.92 1.57
N ALA A 42 -25.15 15.95 1.74
CA ALA A 42 -24.77 14.62 2.20
C ALA A 42 -25.47 13.57 1.36
N PHE A 43 -24.73 12.56 0.91
CA PHE A 43 -25.30 11.36 0.34
C PHE A 43 -25.29 10.26 1.39
N LEU A 44 -26.47 9.94 1.89
CA LEU A 44 -26.72 9.02 2.98
C LEU A 44 -27.70 7.95 2.49
N PRO A 45 -27.21 6.92 1.78
CA PRO A 45 -28.05 5.80 1.35
C PRO A 45 -28.82 5.22 2.53
N GLU A 46 -30.07 4.80 2.28
CA GLU A 46 -30.97 4.19 3.26
C GLU A 46 -31.42 5.11 4.42
N ALA A 47 -30.97 6.37 4.47
CA ALA A 47 -31.45 7.31 5.47
C ALA A 47 -32.87 7.79 5.12
N ALA A 48 -33.77 7.69 6.10
CA ALA A 48 -35.12 8.25 6.03
C ALA A 48 -35.09 9.77 6.21
N LYS A 49 -34.23 10.24 7.11
CA LYS A 49 -34.06 11.66 7.48
C LYS A 49 -32.60 11.94 7.81
N ALA A 50 -32.18 13.18 7.57
CA ALA A 50 -30.85 13.67 7.94
C ALA A 50 -30.91 15.08 8.55
N GLU A 51 -30.00 15.35 9.48
CA GLU A 51 -29.80 16.65 10.14
C GLU A 51 -28.32 17.03 10.12
N VAL A 52 -28.05 18.33 10.05
CA VAL A 52 -26.74 18.91 10.38
C VAL A 52 -26.76 19.33 11.84
N VAL A 53 -25.78 18.90 12.62
CA VAL A 53 -25.58 19.22 14.04
C VAL A 53 -24.40 20.18 14.13
N GLU A 54 -24.67 21.47 14.36
CA GLU A 54 -23.63 22.50 14.55
C GLU A 54 -22.92 22.29 15.89
N LEU A 55 -21.59 22.41 15.86
CA LEU A 55 -20.73 22.27 17.03
C LEU A 55 -20.07 23.60 17.38
N LEU A 56 -19.99 23.88 18.69
CA LEU A 56 -19.17 24.95 19.26
C LEU A 56 -18.36 24.34 20.41
N ASP A 57 -17.03 24.45 20.33
CA ASP A 57 -16.09 23.87 21.30
C ASP A 57 -16.38 22.37 21.60
N GLY A 58 -16.81 21.63 20.57
CA GLY A 58 -17.14 20.21 20.65
C GLY A 58 -18.55 19.89 21.17
N ALA A 59 -19.31 20.87 21.65
CA ALA A 59 -20.68 20.70 22.11
C ALA A 59 -21.71 20.94 21.00
N GLU A 60 -22.78 20.13 20.97
CA GLU A 60 -23.91 20.37 20.08
C GLU A 60 -24.66 21.65 20.50
N VAL A 61 -24.77 22.61 19.59
CA VAL A 61 -25.45 23.89 19.88
C VAL A 61 -26.73 24.10 19.09
N GLN A 62 -26.80 23.57 17.87
CA GLN A 62 -27.97 23.71 17.01
C GLN A 62 -28.11 22.53 16.06
N THR A 63 -29.34 22.16 15.73
CA THR A 63 -29.65 21.14 14.72
C THR A 63 -30.48 21.74 13.60
N HIS A 64 -30.19 21.31 12.37
CA HIS A 64 -30.84 21.78 11.16
C HIS A 64 -31.30 20.59 10.32
N LEU A 65 -32.61 20.51 10.06
CA LEU A 65 -33.17 19.48 9.20
C LEU A 65 -32.70 19.66 7.75
N MET A 66 -32.19 18.58 7.15
CA MET A 66 -31.86 18.56 5.73
C MET A 66 -33.09 18.16 4.90
N THR A 67 -33.20 18.73 3.70
CA THR A 67 -34.23 18.34 2.73
C THR A 67 -33.73 17.19 1.89
N LYS A 68 -34.46 16.08 1.83
CA LYS A 68 -34.20 14.98 0.87
C LYS A 68 -34.57 15.47 -0.54
N VAL A 69 -33.60 15.51 -1.45
CA VAL A 69 -33.79 16.00 -2.83
C VAL A 69 -33.70 14.90 -3.89
N ALA A 70 -33.23 13.71 -3.50
CA ALA A 70 -33.30 12.49 -4.29
C ALA A 70 -33.63 11.29 -3.38
N ASP A 71 -34.51 10.40 -3.85
CA ASP A 71 -35.04 9.28 -3.05
C ASP A 71 -33.95 8.29 -2.62
N GLU A 72 -32.87 8.22 -3.39
CA GLU A 72 -31.68 7.39 -3.16
C GLU A 72 -30.87 7.81 -1.93
N GLY A 73 -31.22 8.93 -1.28
CA GLY A 73 -30.58 9.38 -0.03
C GLY A 73 -29.72 10.63 -0.19
N PHE A 74 -29.99 11.49 -1.17
CA PHE A 74 -29.29 12.76 -1.30
C PHE A 74 -30.01 13.87 -0.52
N PHE A 75 -29.31 14.50 0.41
CA PHE A 75 -29.83 15.52 1.31
C PHE A 75 -29.12 16.86 1.14
N GLU A 76 -29.86 17.95 1.24
CA GLU A 76 -29.33 19.32 1.18
C GLU A 76 -29.84 20.18 2.32
N LEU A 77 -28.96 21.01 2.88
CA LEU A 77 -29.27 22.12 3.77
C LEU A 77 -28.66 23.40 3.20
N TYR A 78 -29.37 24.52 3.34
CA TYR A 78 -28.83 25.84 3.06
C TYR A 78 -28.99 26.72 4.30
N VAL A 79 -27.87 27.21 4.84
CA VAL A 79 -27.82 28.10 5.99
C VAL A 79 -27.52 29.52 5.49
N PRO A 80 -28.54 30.40 5.34
CA PRO A 80 -28.34 31.75 4.85
C PRO A 80 -27.56 32.60 5.86
N ASN A 81 -26.90 33.65 5.38
CA ASN A 81 -26.15 34.64 6.16
C ASN A 81 -24.97 34.06 6.97
N ARG A 82 -24.45 32.91 6.56
CA ARG A 82 -23.19 32.35 7.07
C ARG A 82 -22.13 32.40 5.97
N THR A 83 -20.96 32.94 6.29
CA THR A 83 -19.84 33.11 5.35
C THR A 83 -18.58 32.34 5.74
N ILE A 84 -18.62 31.64 6.87
CA ILE A 84 -17.52 30.82 7.39
C ILE A 84 -18.07 29.44 7.72
N VAL A 85 -17.47 28.39 7.16
CA VAL A 85 -17.81 27.00 7.47
C VAL A 85 -17.60 26.75 8.96
N PHE A 86 -18.67 26.37 9.65
CA PHE A 86 -18.64 26.02 11.06
C PHE A 86 -18.41 24.51 11.23
N PRO A 87 -17.81 24.06 12.35
CA PRO A 87 -17.70 22.63 12.63
C PRO A 87 -19.07 21.99 12.80
N TYR A 88 -19.31 20.83 12.18
CA TYR A 88 -20.58 20.12 12.27
C TYR A 88 -20.42 18.59 12.25
N LYS A 89 -21.48 17.91 12.68
CA LYS A 89 -21.71 16.48 12.45
C LYS A 89 -22.96 16.28 11.61
N LEU A 90 -23.06 15.14 10.96
CA LEU A 90 -24.29 14.66 10.35
C LEU A 90 -24.98 13.71 11.32
N ARG A 91 -26.31 13.82 11.40
CA ARG A 91 -27.15 12.85 12.09
C ARG A 91 -28.12 12.24 11.10
N ARG A 92 -28.02 10.93 10.88
CA ARG A 92 -28.93 10.17 10.01
C ARG A 92 -29.90 9.36 10.84
N TYR A 93 -31.09 9.14 10.29
CA TYR A 93 -32.15 8.34 10.89
C TYR A 93 -32.54 7.19 9.96
N SER A 94 -32.68 5.98 10.51
CA SER A 94 -33.27 4.84 9.81
C SER A 94 -34.79 4.98 9.68
N ASP A 95 -35.43 4.10 8.91
CA ASP A 95 -36.89 3.99 8.85
C ASP A 95 -37.53 3.60 10.19
N SER A 96 -36.77 2.92 11.07
CA SER A 96 -37.21 2.59 12.44
C SER A 96 -37.11 3.77 13.41
N GLY A 97 -36.51 4.89 12.99
CA GLY A 97 -36.31 6.09 13.82
C GLY A 97 -35.02 6.08 14.66
N GLU A 98 -34.21 5.03 14.57
CA GLU A 98 -32.88 5.00 15.20
C GLU A 98 -31.96 6.03 14.55
N SER A 99 -31.16 6.73 15.35
CA SER A 99 -30.29 7.79 14.87
C SER A 99 -28.81 7.50 15.11
N GLN A 100 -27.97 7.87 14.15
CA GLN A 100 -26.51 7.83 14.30
C GLN A 100 -25.93 9.20 13.96
N THR A 101 -25.07 9.72 14.84
CA THR A 101 -24.38 11.00 14.65
C THR A 101 -22.90 10.76 14.41
N PHE A 102 -22.32 11.34 13.37
CA PHE A 102 -20.94 11.13 12.94
C PHE A 102 -20.38 12.38 12.23
N PHE A 103 -19.06 12.49 12.14
CA PHE A 103 -18.41 13.56 11.39
C PHE A 103 -18.54 13.31 9.88
N ASP A 104 -18.71 14.38 9.11
CA ASP A 104 -18.81 14.30 7.65
C ASP A 104 -17.42 14.14 7.02
N SER A 105 -17.13 13.00 6.40
CA SER A 105 -15.87 12.76 5.69
C SER A 105 -15.60 13.79 4.59
N TYR A 106 -16.64 14.37 3.99
CA TYR A 106 -16.52 15.36 2.92
C TYR A 106 -16.29 16.79 3.44
N SER A 107 -16.16 16.98 4.76
CA SER A 107 -15.80 18.27 5.38
C SER A 107 -14.29 18.46 5.58
N PHE A 108 -13.47 17.43 5.31
CA PHE A 108 -12.03 17.45 5.54
C PHE A 108 -11.24 17.73 4.24
N LEU A 109 -10.23 18.60 4.35
CA LEU A 109 -9.32 18.95 3.25
C LEU A 109 -8.33 17.80 2.93
N PRO A 110 -7.69 17.81 1.76
CA PRO A 110 -6.69 16.81 1.41
C PRO A 110 -5.55 16.76 2.44
N THR A 111 -5.13 15.54 2.74
CA THR A 111 -4.07 15.24 3.71
C THR A 111 -2.69 15.06 3.05
N LEU A 112 -2.66 14.72 1.75
CA LEU A 112 -1.45 14.69 0.94
C LEU A 112 -1.13 16.07 0.40
N THR A 113 0.15 16.46 0.46
CA THR A 113 0.60 17.75 -0.06
C THR A 113 0.87 17.68 -1.56
N GLU A 114 0.85 18.84 -2.23
CA GLU A 114 1.26 18.92 -3.64
C GLU A 114 2.70 18.45 -3.86
N PHE A 115 3.58 18.63 -2.87
CA PHE A 115 4.97 18.17 -2.91
C PHE A 115 5.07 16.63 -2.86
N ASP A 116 4.27 15.98 -2.01
CA ASP A 116 4.20 14.51 -1.97
C ASP A 116 3.77 13.97 -3.34
N LEU A 117 2.72 14.54 -3.93
CA LEU A 117 2.21 14.12 -5.24
C LEU A 117 3.24 14.36 -6.37
N TYR A 118 3.94 15.50 -6.33
CA TYR A 118 5.00 15.82 -7.29
C TYR A 118 6.14 14.78 -7.24
N LEU A 119 6.67 14.48 -6.05
CA LEU A 119 7.74 13.50 -5.90
C LEU A 119 7.28 12.09 -6.31
N PHE A 120 6.03 11.72 -5.99
CA PHE A 120 5.47 10.43 -6.38
C PHE A 120 5.39 10.28 -7.90
N ASN A 121 4.87 11.29 -8.62
CA ASN A 121 4.80 11.24 -10.08
C ASN A 121 6.18 11.36 -10.75
N ALA A 122 7.17 11.93 -10.07
CA ALA A 122 8.58 11.91 -10.52
C ALA A 122 9.28 10.56 -10.26
N GLY A 123 8.70 9.71 -9.41
CA GLY A 123 9.24 8.42 -9.02
C GLY A 123 10.42 8.51 -8.04
N ASP A 124 10.38 9.52 -7.16
CA ASP A 124 11.46 9.90 -6.23
C ASP A 124 10.95 10.14 -4.79
N HIS A 125 9.70 9.77 -4.48
CA HIS A 125 9.17 9.84 -3.12
C HIS A 125 9.56 8.59 -2.32
N HIS A 126 10.77 8.57 -1.76
CA HIS A 126 11.35 7.41 -1.06
C HIS A 126 10.55 6.91 0.15
N ARG A 127 9.75 7.77 0.80
CA ARG A 127 8.86 7.40 1.92
C ARG A 127 7.37 7.49 1.56
N ILE A 128 6.99 7.19 0.32
CA ILE A 128 5.58 7.33 -0.13
C ILE A 128 4.63 6.44 0.66
N TYR A 129 5.13 5.35 1.25
CA TYR A 129 4.38 4.49 2.16
C TYR A 129 3.90 5.22 3.42
N GLU A 130 4.38 6.42 3.74
CA GLU A 130 3.84 7.26 4.84
C GLU A 130 2.60 8.08 4.41
N LYS A 131 2.19 7.98 3.15
CA LYS A 131 1.12 8.78 2.53
C LYS A 131 0.09 7.94 1.79
N LEU A 132 0.54 6.99 0.96
CA LEU A 132 -0.32 6.00 0.31
C LEU A 132 -0.56 4.84 1.26
N GLY A 133 -1.74 4.23 1.14
CA GLY A 133 -2.23 3.22 2.08
C GLY A 133 -3.29 3.77 3.02
N ALA A 134 -3.39 3.15 4.20
CA ALA A 134 -4.25 3.57 5.30
C ALA A 134 -3.43 4.06 6.49
N HIS A 135 -3.57 5.33 6.86
CA HIS A 135 -2.79 5.96 7.92
C HIS A 135 -3.70 6.61 8.95
N PHE A 136 -3.39 6.44 10.24
CA PHE A 136 -4.03 7.27 11.25
C PHE A 136 -3.62 8.72 11.04
N ALA A 137 -4.61 9.61 11.05
CA ALA A 137 -4.39 11.05 10.98
C ALA A 137 -5.33 11.75 11.95
N GLU A 138 -4.85 12.86 12.52
CA GLU A 138 -5.70 13.81 13.21
C GLU A 138 -5.85 15.05 12.34
N VAL A 139 -7.08 15.31 11.89
CA VAL A 139 -7.39 16.47 11.04
C VAL A 139 -8.41 17.33 11.79
N ASN A 140 -8.08 18.60 12.01
CA ASN A 140 -8.93 19.54 12.76
C ASN A 140 -9.34 19.02 14.16
N GLY A 141 -8.44 18.33 14.87
CA GLY A 141 -8.70 17.76 16.21
C GLY A 141 -9.58 16.50 16.21
N VAL A 142 -9.85 15.92 15.03
CA VAL A 142 -10.61 14.68 14.88
C VAL A 142 -9.68 13.58 14.40
N GLY A 143 -9.49 12.55 15.22
CA GLY A 143 -8.76 11.34 14.85
C GLY A 143 -9.57 10.45 13.90
N GLY A 144 -8.88 9.78 12.98
CA GLY A 144 -9.48 8.86 12.01
C GLY A 144 -8.42 8.25 11.11
N VAL A 145 -8.86 7.67 9.99
CA VAL A 145 -7.96 7.03 9.03
C VAL A 145 -8.04 7.74 7.69
N GLN A 146 -6.89 8.15 7.20
CA GLN A 146 -6.66 8.65 5.86
C GLN A 146 -6.37 7.47 4.94
N PHE A 147 -7.12 7.38 3.85
CA PHE A 147 -6.90 6.39 2.80
C PHE A 147 -6.41 7.09 1.54
N ALA A 148 -5.34 6.59 0.92
CA ALA A 148 -4.96 7.01 -0.42
C ALA A 148 -4.46 5.86 -1.29
N VAL A 149 -4.86 5.88 -2.57
CA VAL A 149 -4.54 4.83 -3.53
C VAL A 149 -4.33 5.41 -4.93
N TRP A 150 -3.33 4.91 -5.65
CA TRP A 150 -3.05 5.32 -7.03
C TRP A 150 -3.86 4.49 -8.03
N ALA A 151 -4.75 5.14 -8.78
CA ALA A 151 -5.62 4.51 -9.77
C ALA A 151 -6.01 5.54 -10.87
N PRO A 152 -5.05 6.00 -11.68
CA PRO A 152 -5.24 7.15 -12.59
C PRO A 152 -6.32 6.96 -13.64
N ALA A 153 -6.54 5.73 -14.13
CA ALA A 153 -7.54 5.45 -15.16
C ALA A 153 -8.93 5.12 -14.59
N ALA A 154 -9.07 5.02 -13.26
CA ALA A 154 -10.35 4.76 -12.63
C ALA A 154 -11.36 5.86 -12.93
N LYS A 155 -12.62 5.46 -13.11
CA LYS A 155 -13.76 6.39 -13.18
C LYS A 155 -14.14 6.90 -11.79
N SER A 156 -14.10 6.02 -10.80
CA SER A 156 -14.30 6.34 -9.39
C SER A 156 -13.68 5.27 -8.50
N VAL A 157 -13.28 5.68 -7.31
CA VAL A 157 -12.79 4.79 -6.25
C VAL A 157 -13.59 5.05 -4.98
N SER A 158 -13.92 3.99 -4.25
CA SER A 158 -14.51 4.07 -2.91
C SER A 158 -13.72 3.19 -1.96
N VAL A 159 -13.57 3.63 -0.70
CA VAL A 159 -13.11 2.74 0.36
C VAL A 159 -14.31 2.00 0.94
N VAL A 160 -14.22 0.67 1.01
CA VAL A 160 -15.27 -0.21 1.51
C VAL A 160 -14.72 -1.07 2.64
N GLY A 161 -15.52 -1.35 3.66
CA GLY A 161 -15.10 -2.12 4.81
C GLY A 161 -16.23 -2.32 5.80
N ASP A 162 -15.92 -2.93 6.95
CA ASP A 162 -16.91 -3.26 7.98
C ASP A 162 -17.65 -2.00 8.47
N PHE A 163 -16.91 -0.91 8.70
CA PHE A 163 -17.43 0.41 9.11
C PHE A 163 -18.52 1.00 8.22
N ASN A 164 -18.64 0.55 6.96
CA ASN A 164 -19.66 1.03 6.04
C ASN A 164 -20.54 -0.08 5.44
N GLY A 165 -20.40 -1.31 5.93
CA GLY A 165 -21.14 -2.48 5.46
C GLY A 165 -20.77 -2.86 4.03
N TRP A 166 -19.50 -2.64 3.65
CA TRP A 166 -18.96 -2.93 2.32
C TRP A 166 -19.70 -2.21 1.17
N ASP A 167 -20.30 -1.04 1.45
CA ASP A 167 -21.09 -0.27 0.49
C ASP A 167 -20.30 0.91 -0.10
N ARG A 168 -19.92 0.77 -1.38
CA ARG A 168 -19.16 1.77 -2.14
C ARG A 168 -19.80 3.15 -2.21
N ARG A 169 -21.11 3.26 -1.99
CA ARG A 169 -21.85 4.52 -2.09
C ARG A 169 -21.53 5.48 -0.94
N LYS A 170 -21.05 4.96 0.21
CA LYS A 170 -20.93 5.72 1.45
C LYS A 170 -19.64 6.52 1.56
N HIS A 171 -18.51 5.99 1.06
CA HIS A 171 -17.19 6.62 1.17
C HIS A 171 -16.48 6.66 -0.19
N ALA A 172 -17.03 7.43 -1.13
CA ALA A 172 -16.42 7.70 -2.43
C ALA A 172 -15.26 8.69 -2.29
N MET A 173 -14.13 8.38 -2.90
CA MET A 173 -12.88 9.14 -2.79
C MET A 173 -12.81 10.25 -3.84
N ARG A 174 -11.95 11.26 -3.61
CA ARG A 174 -11.59 12.27 -4.62
C ARG A 174 -10.26 11.94 -5.26
N VAL A 175 -10.10 12.22 -6.55
CA VAL A 175 -8.79 12.27 -7.18
C VAL A 175 -8.09 13.61 -6.89
N LEU A 176 -6.80 13.57 -6.55
CA LEU A 176 -6.00 14.75 -6.24
C LEU A 176 -5.31 15.30 -7.50
N GLY A 177 -5.99 16.23 -8.17
CA GLY A 177 -5.47 16.89 -9.36
C GLY A 177 -5.17 15.89 -10.50
N SER A 178 -3.99 16.01 -11.11
CA SER A 178 -3.54 15.13 -12.19
C SER A 178 -2.68 13.95 -11.73
N SER A 179 -2.50 13.78 -10.41
CA SER A 179 -1.60 12.75 -9.86
C SER A 179 -2.10 11.32 -10.07
N GLY A 180 -3.41 11.15 -10.27
CA GLY A 180 -4.06 9.84 -10.28
C GLY A 180 -4.22 9.19 -8.90
N VAL A 181 -3.85 9.89 -7.83
CA VAL A 181 -4.04 9.44 -6.44
C VAL A 181 -5.44 9.82 -5.98
N TRP A 182 -6.17 8.83 -5.49
CA TRP A 182 -7.48 8.99 -4.86
C TRP A 182 -7.31 9.06 -3.35
N GLU A 183 -8.04 9.93 -2.66
CA GLU A 183 -7.95 10.12 -1.21
C GLU A 183 -9.31 10.34 -0.54
N ILE A 184 -9.43 9.90 0.71
CA ILE A 184 -10.49 10.27 1.65
C ILE A 184 -10.01 10.12 3.10
N PHE A 185 -10.47 11.01 3.98
CA PHE A 185 -10.33 10.86 5.43
C PHE A 185 -11.65 10.35 6.04
N VAL A 186 -11.58 9.23 6.76
CA VAL A 186 -12.72 8.63 7.48
C VAL A 186 -12.57 8.90 8.98
N PRO A 187 -13.32 9.88 9.54
CA PRO A 187 -13.20 10.28 10.92
C PRO A 187 -13.71 9.20 11.88
N GLY A 188 -13.03 9.02 13.01
CA GLY A 188 -13.41 8.09 14.07
C GLY A 188 -13.18 6.61 13.75
N LEU A 189 -12.53 6.29 12.64
CA LEU A 189 -12.21 4.90 12.29
C LEU A 189 -11.05 4.37 13.16
N PRO A 190 -11.22 3.23 13.85
CA PRO A 190 -10.16 2.66 14.69
C PRO A 190 -9.15 1.83 13.88
N GLU A 191 -8.02 1.50 14.53
CA GLU A 191 -7.12 0.46 14.05
C GLU A 191 -7.82 -0.91 14.06
N GLY A 192 -7.43 -1.80 13.14
CA GLY A 192 -7.94 -3.16 13.05
C GLY A 192 -9.09 -3.34 12.08
N GLU A 193 -9.65 -2.25 11.55
CA GLU A 193 -10.74 -2.26 10.56
C GLU A 193 -10.31 -2.91 9.25
N LEU A 194 -11.16 -3.80 8.74
CA LEU A 194 -10.97 -4.42 7.44
C LEU A 194 -11.49 -3.50 6.34
N TYR A 195 -10.71 -3.38 5.27
CA TYR A 195 -11.08 -2.57 4.12
C TYR A 195 -10.51 -3.09 2.81
N LYS A 196 -11.12 -2.61 1.72
CA LYS A 196 -10.65 -2.70 0.34
C LYS A 196 -10.95 -1.40 -0.40
N PHE A 197 -10.33 -1.23 -1.55
CA PHE A 197 -10.75 -0.23 -2.52
C PHE A 197 -11.66 -0.86 -3.56
N GLN A 198 -12.86 -0.31 -3.73
CA GLN A 198 -13.72 -0.68 -4.83
C GLN A 198 -13.54 0.29 -5.99
N ILE A 199 -12.94 -0.20 -7.07
CA ILE A 199 -12.56 0.60 -8.23
C ILE A 199 -13.58 0.38 -9.35
N LYS A 200 -14.15 1.47 -9.87
CA LYS A 200 -14.97 1.47 -11.08
C LYS A 200 -14.15 1.98 -12.25
N THR A 201 -14.09 1.20 -13.31
CA THR A 201 -13.36 1.56 -14.53
C THR A 201 -14.20 2.44 -15.47
N GLN A 202 -13.57 3.00 -16.50
CA GLN A 202 -14.26 3.80 -17.52
C GLN A 202 -15.37 3.02 -18.27
N ASN A 203 -15.22 1.71 -18.43
CA ASN A 203 -16.23 0.86 -19.07
C ASN A 203 -17.33 0.36 -18.10
N GLY A 204 -17.28 0.78 -16.83
CA GLY A 204 -18.29 0.46 -15.83
C GLY A 204 -18.07 -0.84 -15.06
N ARG A 205 -17.04 -1.65 -15.38
CA ARG A 205 -16.64 -2.79 -14.54
C ARG A 205 -16.22 -2.29 -13.15
N VAL A 206 -16.54 -3.09 -12.12
CA VAL A 206 -16.24 -2.81 -10.72
C VAL A 206 -15.45 -3.99 -10.13
N PHE A 207 -14.37 -3.71 -9.41
CA PHE A 207 -13.58 -4.73 -8.72
C PHE A 207 -13.25 -4.28 -7.30
N ASP A 208 -13.07 -5.25 -6.42
CA ASP A 208 -12.51 -5.03 -5.09
C ASP A 208 -11.01 -5.32 -5.13
N LYS A 209 -10.23 -4.37 -4.63
CA LYS A 209 -8.77 -4.42 -4.56
C LYS A 209 -8.30 -4.35 -3.11
N SER A 210 -7.38 -5.23 -2.75
CA SER A 210 -6.53 -5.05 -1.57
C SER A 210 -5.69 -3.80 -1.75
N ASP A 211 -5.33 -3.16 -0.65
CA ASP A 211 -4.47 -1.98 -0.67
C ASP A 211 -3.04 -2.37 -1.10
N PRO A 212 -2.49 -1.82 -2.21
CA PRO A 212 -1.10 -2.03 -2.59
C PRO A 212 -0.09 -1.65 -1.49
N TYR A 213 -0.45 -0.68 -0.65
CA TYR A 213 0.35 -0.14 0.45
C TYR A 213 -0.20 -0.57 1.83
N GLY A 214 -1.07 -1.60 1.89
CA GLY A 214 -1.61 -2.11 3.14
C GLY A 214 -0.54 -2.75 4.02
N PHE A 215 -0.52 -2.40 5.30
CA PHE A 215 0.48 -2.87 6.28
C PHE A 215 0.12 -4.17 7.00
N GLU A 216 -1.14 -4.56 6.96
CA GLU A 216 -1.64 -5.83 7.47
C GLU A 216 -2.75 -6.32 6.53
N MET A 217 -2.90 -7.64 6.42
CA MET A 217 -3.92 -8.28 5.59
C MET A 217 -4.61 -9.40 6.37
N GLU A 218 -5.80 -9.78 5.91
CA GLU A 218 -6.45 -11.00 6.40
C GLU A 218 -5.63 -12.26 6.08
N LEU A 219 -5.84 -13.30 6.89
CA LEU A 219 -5.31 -14.62 6.60
C LEU A 219 -5.91 -15.17 5.30
N ARG A 220 -5.04 -15.56 4.37
CA ARG A 220 -5.46 -16.24 3.12
C ARG A 220 -6.40 -17.43 3.40
N PRO A 221 -7.45 -17.65 2.59
CA PRO A 221 -7.69 -17.06 1.27
C PRO A 221 -8.44 -15.73 1.30
N SER A 222 -8.72 -15.17 2.48
CA SER A 222 -9.28 -13.82 2.59
C SER A 222 -8.26 -12.77 2.13
N THR A 223 -8.74 -11.60 1.72
CA THR A 223 -7.94 -10.62 0.95
C THR A 223 -8.17 -9.17 1.35
N ALA A 224 -8.96 -8.87 2.38
CA ALA A 224 -9.05 -7.49 2.83
C ALA A 224 -7.72 -7.04 3.46
N SER A 225 -7.39 -5.78 3.25
CA SER A 225 -6.36 -5.11 4.03
C SER A 225 -6.94 -4.78 5.40
N ARG A 226 -6.07 -4.70 6.41
CA ARG A 226 -6.42 -4.27 7.75
C ARG A 226 -5.71 -2.97 8.06
N VAL A 227 -6.41 -2.00 8.64
CA VAL A 227 -5.78 -0.79 9.17
C VAL A 227 -4.83 -1.21 10.29
N ASN A 228 -3.54 -1.02 10.09
CA ASN A 228 -2.50 -1.20 11.11
C ASN A 228 -1.66 0.08 11.15
N LEU A 229 -1.40 0.59 12.34
CA LEU A 229 -0.78 1.89 12.51
C LEU A 229 0.74 1.83 12.61
N LEU A 230 1.32 0.62 12.60
CA LEU A 230 2.76 0.34 12.77
C LEU A 230 3.40 1.14 13.91
N ARG A 231 2.62 1.39 14.95
CA ARG A 231 3.03 2.06 16.19
C ARG A 231 2.97 1.08 17.35
N ASP A 232 3.34 1.56 18.52
CA ASP A 232 3.25 0.85 19.80
C ASP A 232 4.16 -0.39 19.91
N PHE A 233 5.18 -0.49 19.05
CA PHE A 233 6.31 -1.41 19.21
C PHE A 233 7.55 -0.63 19.65
N GLU A 234 8.18 -1.07 20.74
CA GLU A 234 9.43 -0.48 21.27
C GLU A 234 10.61 -1.36 20.86
N TRP A 235 11.51 -0.81 20.05
CA TRP A 235 12.74 -1.46 19.60
C TRP A 235 13.84 -1.36 20.66
N HIS A 236 14.68 -2.38 20.75
CA HIS A 236 15.82 -2.46 21.67
C HIS A 236 17.16 -2.67 20.95
N ASP A 237 17.20 -2.43 19.64
CA ASP A 237 18.30 -2.76 18.74
C ASP A 237 19.17 -1.56 18.33
N GLU A 238 19.06 -0.42 19.02
CA GLU A 238 19.78 0.82 18.67
C GLU A 238 21.30 0.60 18.52
N ALA A 239 21.89 -0.22 19.40
CA ALA A 239 23.31 -0.56 19.34
C ALA A 239 23.67 -1.34 18.06
N TRP A 240 22.82 -2.31 17.67
CA TRP A 240 22.99 -3.09 16.44
C TRP A 240 22.88 -2.19 15.20
N MET A 241 21.84 -1.36 15.13
CA MET A 241 21.61 -0.45 14.00
C MET A 241 22.75 0.57 13.83
N LYS A 242 23.30 1.07 14.95
CA LYS A 242 24.47 1.94 14.95
C LYS A 242 25.74 1.21 14.48
N GLU A 243 25.96 -0.01 14.95
CA GLU A 243 27.09 -0.82 14.48
C GLU A 243 26.98 -1.09 12.98
N ARG A 244 25.80 -1.51 12.50
CA ARG A 244 25.54 -1.79 11.09
C ARG A 244 25.89 -0.61 10.21
N SER A 245 25.40 0.59 10.54
CA SER A 245 25.61 1.81 9.75
C SER A 245 27.07 2.29 9.66
N THR A 246 27.93 1.85 10.56
CA THR A 246 29.34 2.25 10.63
C THR A 246 30.32 1.14 10.27
N SER A 247 29.83 -0.07 10.02
CA SER A 247 30.63 -1.25 9.74
C SER A 247 30.70 -1.56 8.25
N ASP A 248 31.88 -2.01 7.80
CA ASP A 248 32.03 -2.69 6.51
C ASP A 248 31.64 -4.16 6.68
N GLN A 249 30.41 -4.51 6.29
CA GLN A 249 29.89 -5.88 6.43
C GLN A 249 30.71 -6.91 5.64
N LEU A 250 31.28 -6.51 4.49
CA LEU A 250 32.04 -7.42 3.63
C LEU A 250 33.38 -7.84 4.26
N SER A 251 33.83 -7.11 5.29
CA SER A 251 35.01 -7.45 6.08
C SER A 251 34.72 -8.40 7.27
N LYS A 252 33.44 -8.68 7.55
CA LYS A 252 32.97 -9.51 8.66
C LYS A 252 32.60 -10.92 8.19
N PRO A 253 32.56 -11.92 9.09
CA PRO A 253 32.04 -13.23 8.74
C PRO A 253 30.56 -13.13 8.35
N ILE A 254 30.22 -13.66 7.18
CA ILE A 254 28.84 -13.78 6.70
C ILE A 254 28.56 -15.26 6.45
N SER A 255 27.82 -15.86 7.37
CA SER A 255 27.30 -17.23 7.29
C SER A 255 25.80 -17.18 7.51
N MET A 256 25.03 -17.56 6.50
CA MET A 256 23.58 -17.43 6.45
C MET A 256 22.89 -18.78 6.61
N TYR A 257 21.83 -18.83 7.41
CA TYR A 257 20.91 -19.96 7.47
C TYR A 257 19.61 -19.57 6.77
N GLU A 258 19.38 -20.14 5.58
CA GLU A 258 18.18 -19.90 4.77
C GLU A 258 16.98 -20.66 5.33
N VAL A 259 15.83 -19.98 5.48
CA VAL A 259 14.64 -20.51 6.17
C VAL A 259 13.35 -20.14 5.45
N HIS A 260 12.54 -21.16 5.16
CA HIS A 260 11.12 -21.00 4.90
C HIS A 260 10.32 -21.18 6.19
N LEU A 261 9.79 -20.08 6.75
CA LEU A 261 9.16 -20.04 8.08
C LEU A 261 8.03 -21.07 8.24
N ALA A 262 7.20 -21.26 7.20
CA ALA A 262 6.04 -22.14 7.26
C ALA A 262 6.38 -23.64 7.31
N SER A 263 7.61 -24.03 6.97
CA SER A 263 8.04 -25.44 6.92
C SER A 263 9.23 -25.76 7.80
N TRP A 264 9.84 -24.78 8.47
CA TRP A 264 10.97 -25.02 9.37
C TRP A 264 10.58 -25.87 10.57
N ALA A 265 9.50 -25.49 11.27
CA ALA A 265 8.92 -26.28 12.35
C ALA A 265 7.43 -25.98 12.53
N ARG A 266 6.71 -26.93 13.12
CA ARG A 266 5.29 -26.84 13.49
C ARG A 266 5.12 -27.09 14.98
N VAL A 267 3.89 -26.92 15.48
CA VAL A 267 3.50 -27.34 16.84
C VAL A 267 2.63 -28.60 16.74
N PRO A 268 3.21 -29.82 16.85
CA PRO A 268 2.46 -31.07 16.67
C PRO A 268 1.28 -31.23 17.63
N GLU A 269 1.41 -30.70 18.83
CA GLU A 269 0.41 -30.77 19.91
C GLU A 269 -0.81 -29.88 19.63
N GLU A 270 -0.69 -28.94 18.68
CA GLU A 270 -1.72 -27.99 18.28
C GLU A 270 -2.08 -28.19 16.79
N ASP A 271 -2.40 -29.43 16.43
CA ASP A 271 -2.82 -29.84 15.08
C ASP A 271 -1.84 -29.39 13.97
N ASN A 272 -0.54 -29.47 14.26
CA ASN A 272 0.53 -29.03 13.35
C ASN A 272 0.40 -27.58 12.86
N ARG A 273 -0.18 -26.68 13.67
CA ARG A 273 -0.22 -25.25 13.34
C ARG A 273 1.18 -24.69 13.09
N TRP A 274 1.25 -23.60 12.32
CA TRP A 274 2.47 -22.83 12.21
C TRP A 274 2.91 -22.28 13.56
N LEU A 275 4.21 -22.12 13.72
CA LEU A 275 4.75 -21.23 14.74
C LEU A 275 4.43 -19.78 14.35
N ASN A 276 4.08 -18.95 15.33
CA ASN A 276 3.98 -17.51 15.12
C ASN A 276 5.37 -16.86 15.16
N TYR A 277 5.48 -15.60 14.72
CA TYR A 277 6.76 -14.88 14.66
C TYR A 277 7.48 -14.82 16.01
N ARG A 278 6.74 -14.70 17.13
CA ARG A 278 7.35 -14.68 18.46
C ARG A 278 7.94 -16.03 18.83
N GLU A 279 7.23 -17.12 18.57
CA GLU A 279 7.75 -18.48 18.82
C GLU A 279 8.95 -18.80 17.93
N LEU A 280 8.90 -18.37 16.66
CA LEU A 280 10.02 -18.47 15.72
C LEU A 280 11.25 -17.71 16.22
N ALA A 281 11.07 -16.51 16.78
CA ALA A 281 12.17 -15.67 17.25
C ALA A 281 13.08 -16.43 18.22
N HIS A 282 12.51 -17.01 19.28
CA HIS A 282 13.28 -17.75 20.28
C HIS A 282 13.89 -19.03 19.71
N ARG A 283 13.07 -19.87 19.05
CA ARG A 283 13.51 -21.19 18.60
C ARG A 283 14.53 -21.13 17.47
N LEU A 284 14.36 -20.21 16.53
CA LEU A 284 15.24 -20.10 15.38
C LEU A 284 16.58 -19.46 15.77
N VAL A 285 16.56 -18.41 16.59
CA VAL A 285 17.81 -17.78 17.07
C VAL A 285 18.61 -18.75 17.92
N GLU A 286 17.99 -19.53 18.82
CA GLU A 286 18.68 -20.59 19.57
C GLU A 286 19.36 -21.58 18.61
N HIS A 287 18.64 -22.03 17.58
CA HIS A 287 19.14 -23.00 16.61
C HIS A 287 20.33 -22.45 15.79
N VAL A 288 20.24 -21.20 15.36
CA VAL A 288 21.20 -20.47 14.53
C VAL A 288 22.49 -20.21 15.31
N LEU A 289 22.38 -19.72 16.54
CA LEU A 289 23.52 -19.48 17.43
C LEU A 289 24.25 -20.78 17.77
N ALA A 290 23.50 -21.86 18.09
CA ALA A 290 24.10 -23.16 18.39
C ALA A 290 24.93 -23.74 17.23
N ARG A 291 24.72 -23.24 16.01
CA ARG A 291 25.43 -23.67 14.79
C ARG A 291 26.43 -22.64 14.27
N GLY A 292 26.56 -21.48 14.92
CA GLY A 292 27.52 -20.44 14.56
C GLY A 292 27.18 -19.67 13.28
N PHE A 293 25.92 -19.63 12.89
CA PHE A 293 25.46 -18.74 11.82
C PHE A 293 25.39 -17.29 12.33
N THR A 294 25.61 -16.34 11.42
CA THR A 294 25.61 -14.90 11.72
C THR A 294 24.33 -14.22 11.26
N HIS A 295 23.63 -14.81 10.29
CA HIS A 295 22.45 -14.25 9.67
C HIS A 295 21.40 -15.34 9.44
N ILE A 296 20.14 -14.94 9.48
CA ILE A 296 19.00 -15.71 8.98
C ILE A 296 18.57 -15.07 7.66
N GLU A 297 18.54 -15.85 6.58
CA GLU A 297 17.92 -15.44 5.32
C GLU A 297 16.52 -16.05 5.25
N LEU A 298 15.50 -15.21 5.11
CA LEU A 298 14.11 -15.65 5.05
C LEU A 298 13.65 -15.68 3.60
N LEU A 299 13.07 -16.80 3.18
CA LEU A 299 12.20 -16.81 1.99
C LEU A 299 11.09 -15.74 2.16
N PRO A 300 10.46 -15.27 1.06
CA PRO A 300 9.66 -14.06 1.09
C PRO A 300 8.58 -14.08 2.19
N VAL A 301 8.65 -13.10 3.08
CA VAL A 301 7.72 -12.92 4.20
C VAL A 301 6.56 -11.98 3.89
N MET A 302 6.55 -11.36 2.71
CA MET A 302 5.48 -10.49 2.23
C MET A 302 4.20 -11.31 2.04
N GLU A 303 3.03 -10.68 2.16
CA GLU A 303 1.76 -11.39 2.02
C GLU A 303 1.57 -11.97 0.60
N HIS A 304 1.22 -13.25 0.54
CA HIS A 304 1.10 -14.04 -0.68
C HIS A 304 -0.06 -15.05 -0.55
N PRO A 305 -0.84 -15.32 -1.62
CA PRO A 305 -2.04 -16.15 -1.52
C PRO A 305 -1.79 -17.65 -1.50
N LEU A 306 -0.66 -18.10 -2.05
CA LEU A 306 -0.42 -19.50 -2.33
C LEU A 306 0.82 -20.01 -1.59
N ASP A 307 0.63 -20.92 -0.63
CA ASP A 307 1.76 -21.52 0.11
C ASP A 307 2.76 -22.23 -0.79
N ALA A 308 2.27 -22.86 -1.87
CA ALA A 308 3.11 -23.58 -2.83
C ALA A 308 4.02 -22.65 -3.65
N SER A 309 3.80 -21.33 -3.63
CA SER A 309 4.72 -20.37 -4.22
C SER A 309 5.94 -20.09 -3.35
N TRP A 310 5.95 -20.61 -2.11
CA TRP A 310 6.98 -20.36 -1.08
C TRP A 310 7.22 -18.87 -0.78
N GLY A 311 6.23 -18.02 -1.07
CA GLY A 311 6.34 -16.57 -0.94
C GLY A 311 6.66 -15.81 -2.24
N TYR A 312 7.18 -16.45 -3.30
CA TYR A 312 7.62 -15.75 -4.52
C TYR A 312 6.49 -15.22 -5.43
N GLN A 313 5.22 -15.40 -5.07
CA GLN A 313 4.08 -14.78 -5.75
C GLN A 313 3.37 -13.82 -4.80
N VAL A 314 4.00 -12.67 -4.56
CA VAL A 314 3.57 -11.66 -3.58
C VAL A 314 2.35 -10.87 -4.07
N THR A 315 1.39 -10.63 -3.19
CA THR A 315 0.25 -9.74 -3.43
C THR A 315 0.16 -8.57 -2.46
N GLY A 316 0.76 -8.67 -1.27
CA GLY A 316 0.85 -7.60 -0.28
C GLY A 316 2.30 -7.24 0.04
N TYR A 317 2.87 -6.35 -0.75
CA TYR A 317 4.30 -6.00 -0.70
C TYR A 317 4.70 -5.28 0.61
N PHE A 318 3.77 -4.56 1.22
CA PHE A 318 4.00 -3.76 2.44
C PHE A 318 3.47 -4.44 3.71
N ALA A 319 3.06 -5.72 3.65
CA ALA A 319 2.57 -6.46 4.81
C ALA A 319 3.37 -7.75 5.00
N PRO A 320 3.92 -8.02 6.20
CA PRO A 320 4.34 -9.38 6.53
C PRO A 320 3.12 -10.31 6.54
N THR A 321 3.30 -11.54 6.07
CA THR A 321 2.24 -12.53 5.95
C THR A 321 1.54 -12.77 7.29
N SER A 322 0.22 -12.63 7.28
CA SER A 322 -0.66 -12.83 8.44
C SER A 322 -0.64 -14.26 9.00
N ARG A 323 -0.12 -15.23 8.25
CA ARG A 323 0.08 -16.64 8.66
C ARG A 323 0.76 -16.81 10.02
N PHE A 324 1.69 -15.91 10.37
CA PHE A 324 2.52 -16.05 11.57
C PHE A 324 2.26 -14.97 12.63
N GLY A 325 1.23 -14.14 12.46
CA GLY A 325 0.86 -13.09 13.41
C GLY A 325 0.79 -11.70 12.79
N ARG A 326 0.84 -10.68 13.64
CA ARG A 326 0.74 -9.27 13.24
C ARG A 326 2.10 -8.71 12.81
N PRO A 327 2.14 -7.57 12.11
CA PRO A 327 3.38 -6.87 11.81
C PRO A 327 4.28 -6.65 13.03
N GLN A 328 3.72 -6.26 14.17
CA GLN A 328 4.45 -6.07 15.43
C GLN A 328 5.09 -7.36 15.97
N ASP A 329 4.54 -8.54 15.63
CA ASP A 329 5.16 -9.81 15.99
C ASP A 329 6.38 -10.12 15.11
N PHE A 330 6.37 -9.65 13.85
CA PHE A 330 7.55 -9.71 12.98
C PHE A 330 8.62 -8.69 13.40
N MET A 331 8.24 -7.48 13.83
CA MET A 331 9.17 -6.54 14.47
C MET A 331 9.85 -7.19 15.69
N TYR A 332 9.08 -7.87 16.53
CA TYR A 332 9.63 -8.63 17.67
C TYR A 332 10.63 -9.71 17.24
N PHE A 333 10.35 -10.43 16.15
CA PHE A 333 11.28 -11.42 15.61
C PHE A 333 12.63 -10.80 15.25
N VAL A 334 12.62 -9.67 14.53
CA VAL A 334 13.85 -8.97 14.12
C VAL A 334 14.58 -8.37 15.33
N ASP A 335 13.87 -7.70 16.23
CA ASP A 335 14.44 -7.13 17.46
C ASP A 335 15.13 -8.20 18.31
N TYR A 336 14.51 -9.37 18.43
CA TYR A 336 15.08 -10.50 19.14
C TYR A 336 16.33 -11.07 18.45
N CYS A 337 16.37 -11.11 17.11
CA CYS A 337 17.57 -11.49 16.36
C CYS A 337 18.72 -10.51 16.64
N HIS A 338 18.46 -9.19 16.56
CA HIS A 338 19.45 -8.14 16.80
C HIS A 338 20.00 -8.16 18.23
N ALA A 339 19.12 -8.36 19.23
CA ALA A 339 19.52 -8.51 20.63
C ALA A 339 20.48 -9.69 20.85
N HIS A 340 20.49 -10.67 19.94
CA HIS A 340 21.34 -11.85 19.96
C HIS A 340 22.44 -11.82 18.88
N SER A 341 22.70 -10.66 18.29
CA SER A 341 23.74 -10.46 17.26
C SER A 341 23.55 -11.34 16.02
N VAL A 342 22.30 -11.58 15.63
CA VAL A 342 21.93 -12.30 14.41
C VAL A 342 21.27 -11.31 13.45
N GLY A 343 21.81 -11.18 12.24
CA GLY A 343 21.21 -10.34 11.21
C GLY A 343 20.06 -11.03 10.47
N VAL A 344 19.13 -10.25 9.92
CA VAL A 344 17.97 -10.75 9.18
C VAL A 344 18.01 -10.24 7.73
N ILE A 345 18.02 -11.17 6.77
CA ILE A 345 17.98 -10.88 5.34
C ILE A 345 16.64 -11.38 4.80
N LEU A 346 15.98 -10.59 3.95
CA LEU A 346 14.74 -11.00 3.30
C LEU A 346 14.94 -11.28 1.82
N ASP A 347 14.36 -12.37 1.34
CA ASP A 347 14.06 -12.52 -0.07
C ASP A 347 12.99 -11.49 -0.46
N TRP A 348 13.39 -10.57 -1.32
CA TRP A 348 12.58 -9.49 -1.86
C TRP A 348 12.26 -9.78 -3.33
N VAL A 349 10.99 -9.61 -3.72
CA VAL A 349 10.46 -10.12 -5.01
C VAL A 349 10.00 -8.99 -5.94
N PRO A 350 10.92 -8.15 -6.47
CA PRO A 350 10.58 -7.08 -7.41
C PRO A 350 10.52 -7.55 -8.88
N ALA A 351 10.77 -8.83 -9.15
CA ALA A 351 10.87 -9.36 -10.51
C ALA A 351 9.50 -9.51 -11.19
N HIS A 352 8.47 -9.92 -10.43
CA HIS A 352 7.14 -10.18 -10.96
C HIS A 352 6.09 -10.20 -9.85
N PHE A 353 4.82 -10.30 -10.24
CA PHE A 353 3.68 -10.48 -9.33
C PHE A 353 2.59 -11.34 -10.00
N PRO A 354 1.74 -12.05 -9.25
CA PRO A 354 0.73 -12.94 -9.84
C PRO A 354 -0.46 -12.16 -10.43
N LYS A 355 -1.27 -12.83 -11.26
CA LYS A 355 -2.39 -12.20 -11.99
C LYS A 355 -3.68 -12.06 -11.16
N ASP A 356 -3.62 -12.32 -9.86
CA ASP A 356 -4.78 -12.24 -8.96
C ASP A 356 -5.49 -10.89 -9.04
N GLN A 357 -6.77 -10.92 -9.45
CA GLN A 357 -7.55 -9.70 -9.72
C GLN A 357 -7.80 -8.84 -8.49
N TYR A 358 -7.71 -9.40 -7.27
CA TYR A 358 -7.86 -8.61 -6.06
C TYR A 358 -6.58 -7.82 -5.71
N ALA A 359 -5.44 -8.12 -6.34
CA ALA A 359 -4.14 -7.50 -6.07
C ALA A 359 -3.76 -6.50 -7.19
N LEU A 360 -2.50 -6.46 -7.62
CA LEU A 360 -1.96 -5.44 -8.53
C LEU A 360 -2.38 -5.60 -10.00
N GLY A 361 -2.80 -6.79 -10.44
CA GLY A 361 -3.10 -7.05 -11.85
C GLY A 361 -4.28 -6.22 -12.38
N GLU A 362 -4.11 -5.56 -13.53
CA GLU A 362 -5.11 -4.66 -14.14
C GLU A 362 -5.73 -3.67 -13.14
N PHE A 363 -4.92 -3.09 -12.24
CA PHE A 363 -5.38 -2.48 -10.99
C PHE A 363 -6.56 -1.51 -11.14
N ASP A 364 -6.49 -0.59 -12.09
CA ASP A 364 -7.52 0.42 -12.35
C ASP A 364 -8.35 0.14 -13.63
N GLY A 365 -8.30 -1.10 -14.12
CA GLY A 365 -8.87 -1.53 -15.40
C GLY A 365 -7.93 -1.34 -16.59
N THR A 366 -6.69 -0.92 -16.35
CA THR A 366 -5.61 -0.85 -17.34
C THR A 366 -4.37 -1.59 -16.81
N HIS A 367 -3.39 -1.81 -17.69
CA HIS A 367 -2.06 -2.28 -17.29
C HIS A 367 -1.31 -1.17 -16.53
N LEU A 368 -1.57 -1.11 -15.22
CA LEU A 368 -1.09 -0.04 -14.34
C LEU A 368 0.32 -0.35 -13.83
N TYR A 369 0.44 -1.45 -13.08
CA TYR A 369 1.69 -1.92 -12.48
C TYR A 369 2.50 -2.75 -13.47
N GLU A 370 1.83 -3.55 -14.29
CA GLU A 370 2.42 -4.34 -15.37
C GLU A 370 2.56 -3.55 -16.68
N HIS A 371 3.45 -4.02 -17.55
CA HIS A 371 3.58 -3.44 -18.88
C HIS A 371 2.45 -3.94 -19.81
N ALA A 372 1.86 -3.04 -20.59
CA ALA A 372 0.71 -3.36 -21.46
C ALA A 372 1.01 -4.33 -22.61
N ASP A 373 2.24 -4.31 -23.13
CA ASP A 373 2.69 -5.30 -24.11
C ASP A 373 3.08 -6.61 -23.39
N PRO A 374 2.40 -7.74 -23.61
CA PRO A 374 2.65 -9.00 -22.91
C PRO A 374 4.05 -9.58 -23.21
N ARG A 375 4.69 -9.18 -24.32
CA ARG A 375 6.08 -9.56 -24.64
C ARG A 375 7.09 -8.94 -23.68
N MET A 376 6.68 -7.92 -22.93
CA MET A 376 7.48 -7.25 -21.90
C MET A 376 6.85 -7.35 -20.51
N GLY A 377 5.52 -7.52 -20.44
CA GLY A 377 4.73 -7.50 -19.21
C GLY A 377 4.38 -8.86 -18.63
N GLU A 378 4.78 -9.98 -19.23
CA GLU A 378 4.44 -11.32 -18.73
C GLU A 378 5.61 -12.31 -18.76
N HIS A 379 5.78 -13.08 -17.68
CA HIS A 379 6.55 -14.32 -17.71
C HIS A 379 5.64 -15.46 -18.13
N GLN A 380 5.71 -15.86 -19.40
CA GLN A 380 4.78 -16.83 -20.00
C GLN A 380 4.84 -18.19 -19.30
N ASP A 381 6.03 -18.69 -18.98
CA ASP A 381 6.20 -19.98 -18.31
C ASP A 381 5.75 -19.98 -16.84
N TRP A 382 5.73 -18.81 -16.20
CA TRP A 382 5.31 -18.67 -14.80
C TRP A 382 3.84 -18.26 -14.65
N GLY A 383 3.24 -17.73 -15.71
CA GLY A 383 1.88 -17.20 -15.68
C GLY A 383 1.73 -15.93 -14.84
N THR A 384 2.81 -15.15 -14.66
CA THR A 384 2.86 -13.95 -13.82
C THR A 384 3.06 -12.67 -14.64
N TYR A 385 2.71 -11.52 -14.06
CA TYR A 385 2.97 -10.20 -14.63
C TYR A 385 4.35 -9.67 -14.21
N ILE A 386 4.97 -8.90 -15.11
CA ILE A 386 6.24 -8.20 -14.90
C ILE A 386 5.94 -6.72 -14.67
N PHE A 387 6.55 -6.14 -13.64
CA PHE A 387 6.43 -4.71 -13.36
C PHE A 387 6.91 -3.84 -14.52
N ASN A 388 6.19 -2.75 -14.79
CA ASN A 388 6.61 -1.71 -15.72
C ASN A 388 7.63 -0.79 -15.06
N TYR A 389 8.89 -1.23 -14.97
CA TYR A 389 10.00 -0.48 -14.35
C TYR A 389 10.24 0.91 -14.95
N GLY A 390 9.76 1.16 -16.18
CA GLY A 390 9.88 2.45 -16.85
C GLY A 390 8.90 3.50 -16.32
N ARG A 391 7.81 3.07 -15.68
CA ARG A 391 6.78 3.95 -15.14
C ARG A 391 7.20 4.46 -13.75
N HIS A 392 7.16 5.78 -13.57
CA HIS A 392 7.72 6.44 -12.40
C HIS A 392 7.09 5.97 -11.09
N GLU A 393 5.77 5.90 -11.03
CA GLU A 393 5.04 5.48 -9.83
C GLU A 393 5.25 4.00 -9.50
N VAL A 394 5.40 3.13 -10.51
CA VAL A 394 5.70 1.71 -10.33
C VAL A 394 7.12 1.52 -9.80
N ARG A 395 8.08 2.26 -10.36
CA ARG A 395 9.45 2.30 -9.84
C ARG A 395 9.48 2.82 -8.41
N ASN A 396 8.72 3.87 -8.10
CA ASN A 396 8.59 4.42 -6.76
C ASN A 396 7.99 3.40 -5.78
N PHE A 397 6.97 2.67 -6.19
CA PHE A 397 6.36 1.60 -5.39
C PHE A 397 7.43 0.60 -4.94
N LEU A 398 8.21 0.07 -5.87
CA LEU A 398 9.26 -0.91 -5.57
C LEU A 398 10.41 -0.31 -4.75
N VAL A 399 10.96 0.85 -5.14
CA VAL A 399 12.06 1.49 -4.39
C VAL A 399 11.63 1.80 -2.96
N SER A 400 10.45 2.40 -2.78
CA SER A 400 9.93 2.68 -1.44
C SER A 400 9.60 1.40 -0.65
N ASN A 401 9.27 0.30 -1.33
CA ASN A 401 9.04 -0.99 -0.69
C ASN A 401 10.32 -1.60 -0.13
N ALA A 402 11.44 -1.55 -0.88
CA ALA A 402 12.74 -1.96 -0.36
C ALA A 402 13.11 -1.15 0.90
N LEU A 403 12.95 0.18 0.83
CA LEU A 403 13.21 1.05 1.99
C LEU A 403 12.25 0.78 3.15
N TYR A 404 11.00 0.44 2.89
CA TYR A 404 10.01 0.18 3.92
C TYR A 404 10.41 -0.98 4.84
N TRP A 405 10.93 -2.08 4.28
CA TRP A 405 11.41 -3.21 5.07
C TRP A 405 12.60 -2.82 5.96
N LEU A 406 13.51 -1.99 5.45
CA LEU A 406 14.67 -1.48 6.19
C LEU A 406 14.28 -0.45 7.25
N ASP A 407 13.30 0.42 6.96
CA ASP A 407 12.82 1.51 7.83
C ASP A 407 11.91 0.99 8.95
N LYS A 408 10.90 0.19 8.62
CA LYS A 408 9.85 -0.21 9.58
C LYS A 408 10.11 -1.53 10.27
N PHE A 409 10.92 -2.40 9.68
CA PHE A 409 11.22 -3.73 10.23
C PHE A 409 12.70 -3.96 10.50
N HIS A 410 13.55 -2.95 10.27
CA HIS A 410 14.97 -2.93 10.61
C HIS A 410 15.82 -4.04 9.98
N VAL A 411 15.33 -4.78 8.97
CA VAL A 411 16.08 -5.88 8.36
C VAL A 411 17.43 -5.42 7.80
N ASP A 412 18.40 -6.33 7.76
CA ASP A 412 19.80 -6.04 7.48
C ASP A 412 20.21 -6.25 6.03
N GLY A 413 19.34 -6.85 5.22
CA GLY A 413 19.61 -7.08 3.82
C GLY A 413 18.40 -7.53 3.04
N LEU A 414 18.51 -7.39 1.72
CA LEU A 414 17.53 -7.88 0.76
C LEU A 414 18.24 -8.73 -0.29
N ARG A 415 17.70 -9.92 -0.54
CA ARG A 415 18.13 -10.81 -1.61
C ARG A 415 17.09 -10.83 -2.72
N ILE A 416 17.52 -10.64 -3.97
CA ILE A 416 16.66 -10.72 -5.15
C ILE A 416 16.95 -12.03 -5.89
N ASP A 417 15.93 -12.87 -5.97
CA ASP A 417 15.92 -14.08 -6.79
C ASP A 417 15.75 -13.75 -8.28
N ALA A 418 16.28 -14.60 -9.15
CA ALA A 418 16.07 -14.58 -10.59
C ALA A 418 16.31 -13.21 -11.24
N VAL A 419 17.39 -12.50 -10.88
CA VAL A 419 17.70 -11.16 -11.42
C VAL A 419 17.80 -11.18 -12.96
N ALA A 420 18.21 -12.31 -13.54
CA ALA A 420 18.20 -12.51 -14.98
C ALA A 420 16.82 -12.30 -15.63
N SER A 421 15.73 -12.67 -14.93
CA SER A 421 14.36 -12.46 -15.40
C SER A 421 14.00 -10.99 -15.58
N MET A 422 14.65 -10.11 -14.82
CA MET A 422 14.50 -8.66 -14.91
C MET A 422 15.40 -8.07 -16.00
N LEU A 423 16.64 -8.54 -16.08
CA LEU A 423 17.69 -7.96 -16.93
C LEU A 423 17.47 -8.15 -18.43
N TYR A 424 16.72 -9.17 -18.84
CA TYR A 424 16.60 -9.53 -20.24
C TYR A 424 15.16 -9.51 -20.76
N LEU A 425 14.98 -8.84 -21.90
CA LEU A 425 13.72 -8.81 -22.64
C LEU A 425 13.42 -10.15 -23.33
N ASP A 426 14.41 -11.01 -23.51
CA ASP A 426 14.27 -12.35 -24.11
C ASP A 426 14.24 -13.49 -23.07
N TYR A 427 14.16 -13.19 -21.77
CA TYR A 427 14.16 -14.20 -20.71
C TYR A 427 12.99 -15.19 -20.88
N SER A 428 13.31 -16.47 -21.06
CA SER A 428 12.35 -17.56 -21.31
C SER A 428 11.38 -17.29 -22.46
N ARG A 429 11.85 -16.63 -23.53
CA ARG A 429 11.05 -16.34 -24.74
C ARG A 429 11.73 -16.87 -26.00
N ARG A 430 10.95 -17.29 -26.99
CA ARG A 430 11.50 -17.72 -28.30
C ARG A 430 11.76 -16.53 -29.20
N GLU A 431 12.51 -16.78 -30.28
CA GLU A 431 12.67 -15.79 -31.35
C GLU A 431 11.30 -15.35 -31.90
N GLY A 432 11.11 -14.03 -32.03
CA GLY A 432 9.83 -13.44 -32.46
C GLY A 432 8.80 -13.19 -31.34
N GLU A 433 9.03 -13.69 -30.12
CA GLU A 433 8.14 -13.51 -28.97
C GLU A 433 8.59 -12.36 -28.03
N TRP A 434 9.64 -11.63 -28.38
CA TRP A 434 10.17 -10.48 -27.63
C TRP A 434 10.56 -9.33 -28.57
N ILE A 435 10.80 -8.15 -28.01
CA ILE A 435 11.18 -6.93 -28.75
C ILE A 435 12.51 -6.41 -28.19
N PRO A 436 13.48 -6.02 -29.04
CA PRO A 436 14.72 -5.40 -28.57
C PRO A 436 14.49 -4.04 -27.92
N ASN A 437 15.44 -3.64 -27.09
CA ASN A 437 15.48 -2.30 -26.51
C ASN A 437 15.75 -1.22 -27.58
N GLN A 438 15.68 0.04 -27.18
CA GLN A 438 15.90 1.20 -28.05
C GLN A 438 17.28 1.26 -28.74
N TYR A 439 18.23 0.41 -28.35
CA TYR A 439 19.57 0.28 -28.93
C TYR A 439 19.75 -1.00 -29.75
N GLY A 440 18.69 -1.81 -29.91
CA GLY A 440 18.72 -3.07 -30.66
C GLY A 440 19.18 -4.30 -29.84
N GLY A 441 19.44 -4.14 -28.55
CA GLY A 441 19.89 -5.21 -27.66
C GLY A 441 18.75 -5.90 -26.90
N ARG A 442 19.10 -6.94 -26.14
CA ARG A 442 18.16 -7.73 -25.30
C ARG A 442 18.06 -7.22 -23.86
N GLU A 443 18.85 -6.23 -23.50
CA GLU A 443 18.92 -5.69 -22.15
C GLU A 443 17.68 -4.87 -21.82
N ASN A 444 17.04 -5.18 -20.69
CA ASN A 444 15.92 -4.39 -20.18
C ASN A 444 16.45 -3.14 -19.46
N ILE A 445 16.61 -2.05 -20.22
CA ILE A 445 17.18 -0.79 -19.74
C ILE A 445 16.41 -0.23 -18.53
N ALA A 446 15.08 -0.38 -18.51
CA ALA A 446 14.25 0.11 -17.43
C ALA A 446 14.51 -0.66 -16.12
N ALA A 447 14.61 -1.99 -16.19
CA ALA A 447 14.95 -2.83 -15.04
C ALA A 447 16.38 -2.55 -14.53
N ILE A 448 17.34 -2.39 -15.43
CA ILE A 448 18.74 -2.04 -15.06
C ILE A 448 18.78 -0.71 -14.32
N ASN A 449 18.07 0.31 -14.81
CA ASN A 449 18.01 1.62 -14.16
C ASN A 449 17.31 1.54 -12.80
N PHE A 450 16.23 0.75 -12.69
CA PHE A 450 15.57 0.49 -11.42
C PHE A 450 16.51 -0.17 -10.40
N LEU A 451 17.23 -1.23 -10.78
CA LEU A 451 18.16 -1.92 -9.87
C LEU A 451 19.26 -0.98 -9.38
N LYS A 452 19.84 -0.17 -10.27
CA LYS A 452 20.83 0.85 -9.92
C LYS A 452 20.24 1.90 -8.96
N GLN A 453 19.06 2.45 -9.28
CA GLN A 453 18.40 3.41 -8.39
C GLN A 453 18.14 2.78 -7.01
N CYS A 454 17.55 1.58 -6.98
CA CYS A 454 17.18 0.90 -5.75
C CYS A 454 18.40 0.66 -4.85
N ASN A 455 19.47 0.05 -5.37
CA ASN A 455 20.70 -0.17 -4.61
C ASN A 455 21.31 1.16 -4.12
N GLY A 456 21.35 2.19 -4.97
CA GLY A 456 21.91 3.49 -4.60
C GLY A 456 21.14 4.18 -3.48
N VAL A 457 19.81 4.12 -3.54
CA VAL A 457 18.91 4.68 -2.54
C VAL A 457 18.96 3.89 -1.23
N VAL A 458 18.98 2.54 -1.28
CA VAL A 458 19.15 1.68 -0.10
C VAL A 458 20.43 2.04 0.64
N HIS A 459 21.58 2.05 -0.04
CA HIS A 459 22.85 2.35 0.62
C HIS A 459 22.97 3.81 1.10
N HIS A 460 22.23 4.73 0.48
CA HIS A 460 22.17 6.11 0.95
C HIS A 460 21.47 6.25 2.31
N TYR A 461 20.29 5.64 2.46
CA TYR A 461 19.49 5.74 3.69
C TYR A 461 19.91 4.73 4.77
N PHE A 462 20.34 3.54 4.36
CA PHE A 462 20.66 2.41 5.23
C PHE A 462 22.06 1.86 4.90
N PRO A 463 23.13 2.63 5.21
CA PRO A 463 24.49 2.13 5.05
C PRO A 463 24.70 0.85 5.86
N GLY A 464 25.53 -0.05 5.33
CA GLY A 464 25.83 -1.34 5.95
C GLY A 464 24.74 -2.41 5.79
N THR A 465 23.64 -2.13 5.08
CA THR A 465 22.71 -3.16 4.61
C THR A 465 23.31 -3.95 3.45
N LEU A 466 23.03 -5.26 3.36
CA LEU A 466 23.45 -6.13 2.26
C LEU A 466 22.39 -6.24 1.16
N MET A 467 22.74 -5.85 -0.05
CA MET A 467 21.97 -6.11 -1.26
C MET A 467 22.57 -7.30 -2.01
N ILE A 468 21.80 -8.38 -2.16
CA ILE A 468 22.28 -9.68 -2.67
C ILE A 468 21.52 -10.06 -3.93
N ALA A 469 22.23 -10.54 -4.96
CA ALA A 469 21.65 -10.98 -6.22
C ALA A 469 21.87 -12.47 -6.48
N GLU A 470 20.82 -13.19 -6.90
CA GLU A 470 20.96 -14.39 -7.71
C GLU A 470 20.87 -14.02 -9.19
N GLU A 471 21.95 -14.27 -9.94
CA GLU A 471 22.02 -13.95 -11.37
C GLU A 471 22.78 -15.08 -12.10
N SER A 472 22.09 -15.77 -12.99
CA SER A 472 22.50 -17.06 -13.56
C SER A 472 22.94 -17.02 -15.03
N THR A 473 23.15 -15.84 -15.63
CA THR A 473 23.56 -15.67 -17.04
C THR A 473 24.93 -15.04 -17.24
N ALA A 474 25.69 -14.86 -16.14
CA ALA A 474 27.01 -14.23 -16.12
C ALA A 474 26.99 -12.75 -16.57
N TRP A 475 25.98 -11.99 -16.15
CA TRP A 475 25.94 -10.54 -16.32
C TRP A 475 27.19 -9.90 -15.69
N PRO A 476 27.93 -9.02 -16.41
CA PRO A 476 29.15 -8.43 -15.87
C PRO A 476 28.85 -7.36 -14.82
N GLY A 477 29.66 -7.32 -13.75
CA GLY A 477 29.62 -6.24 -12.77
C GLY A 477 28.34 -6.17 -11.91
N VAL A 478 27.70 -7.32 -11.64
CA VAL A 478 26.56 -7.39 -10.69
C VAL A 478 26.91 -6.73 -9.35
N THR A 479 28.09 -7.06 -8.80
CA THR A 479 28.59 -6.51 -7.53
C THR A 479 29.56 -5.34 -7.69
N ASN A 480 29.69 -4.78 -8.90
CA ASN A 480 30.51 -3.59 -9.09
C ASN A 480 29.72 -2.34 -8.72
N SER A 481 30.42 -1.33 -8.20
CA SER A 481 29.79 -0.02 -7.94
C SER A 481 29.24 0.63 -9.20
N GLN A 482 28.17 1.40 -9.04
CA GLN A 482 27.45 2.03 -10.14
C GLN A 482 28.29 3.05 -10.92
N GLN A 483 29.24 3.71 -10.25
CA GLN A 483 30.22 4.61 -10.88
C GLN A 483 31.07 3.93 -11.97
N TYR A 484 31.27 2.60 -11.86
CA TYR A 484 31.98 1.79 -12.85
C TYR A 484 31.01 0.96 -13.72
N GLY A 485 29.74 1.36 -13.78
CA GLY A 485 28.73 0.74 -14.64
C GLY A 485 28.03 -0.49 -14.05
N GLY A 486 28.41 -0.95 -12.86
CA GLY A 486 27.82 -2.12 -12.20
C GLY A 486 26.39 -1.90 -11.69
N LEU A 487 25.73 -2.99 -11.26
CA LEU A 487 24.36 -2.94 -10.75
C LEU A 487 24.29 -2.45 -9.29
N GLY A 488 25.41 -2.47 -8.56
CA GLY A 488 25.51 -1.94 -7.20
C GLY A 488 25.04 -2.88 -6.10
N PHE A 489 24.96 -4.20 -6.35
CA PHE A 489 24.81 -5.19 -5.28
C PHE A 489 26.12 -5.36 -4.51
N ASP A 490 26.05 -5.84 -3.27
CA ASP A 490 27.24 -6.16 -2.47
C ASP A 490 27.71 -7.59 -2.72
N LEU A 491 26.76 -8.52 -2.84
CA LEU A 491 27.01 -9.95 -3.00
C LEU A 491 26.23 -10.51 -4.19
N LYS A 492 26.80 -11.54 -4.81
CA LYS A 492 26.16 -12.35 -5.84
C LYS A 492 26.30 -13.81 -5.49
N TRP A 493 25.21 -14.58 -5.53
CA TRP A 493 25.26 -16.03 -5.42
C TRP A 493 26.10 -16.63 -6.54
N ASN A 494 27.06 -17.48 -6.17
CA ASN A 494 27.94 -18.15 -7.13
C ASN A 494 27.29 -19.46 -7.62
N MET A 495 26.32 -19.32 -8.51
CA MET A 495 25.58 -20.44 -9.09
C MET A 495 26.42 -21.43 -9.89
N GLY A 496 27.63 -21.04 -10.33
CA GLY A 496 28.55 -21.95 -11.02
C GLY A 496 29.44 -22.77 -10.09
N TRP A 497 29.57 -22.35 -8.82
CA TRP A 497 30.31 -23.09 -7.80
C TRP A 497 29.44 -24.13 -7.07
N MET A 498 28.16 -23.78 -6.82
CA MET A 498 27.13 -24.70 -6.32
C MET A 498 26.93 -25.84 -7.31
#